data_AF-A0A8I0M5F3-F1
#
_entry.id   AF-A0A8I0M5F3-F1
#
_cell.length_a   1.000
_cell.length_b   1.000
_cell.length_c   1.000
_cell.angle_alpha   90.00
_cell.angle_beta   90.00
_cell.angle_gamma   90.00
#
_symmetry.space_group_name_H-M   'P 1'
#
loop_
_entity.id
_entity.type
_entity.pdbx_description
1 polymer ?
#
loop_
_entity_poly.entity_id
_entity_poly.type
_entity_poly.pdbx_seq_one_letter_code
_entity_poly.pdbx_strand_id
1 'polypeptide(L)'
;MIPLIPALAFAAAIGSGLMAGLFFIFSVCIMQALSRLPPEQGIAAMNAINVVIQNPIFLSAFMGTALLGLALIVVAFISGGEGRWLLAAGGLVYVVGVLLVTIVFNVPMNDALAAAAPGQAATDLWLGRYLTDWVWWNHVRTFASIGSLALFILGFART
;
A
#
# COMPACT_ATOMS: atom_id res chain seq x y z
N MET A 1 13.63 -28.66 5.51
CA MET A 1 13.19 -27.46 6.24
C MET A 1 13.62 -26.26 5.44
N ILE A 2 12.70 -25.38 5.03
CA ILE A 2 13.06 -24.16 4.29
C ILE A 2 13.86 -23.26 5.25
N PRO A 3 15.02 -22.70 4.86
CA PRO A 3 15.76 -21.77 5.71
C PRO A 3 14.89 -20.53 6.00
N LEU A 4 15.01 -19.97 7.21
CA LEU A 4 14.13 -18.89 7.70
C LEU A 4 14.10 -17.67 6.76
N ILE A 5 15.25 -17.23 6.23
CA ILE A 5 15.36 -16.04 5.36
C ILE A 5 14.56 -16.18 4.05
N PRO A 6 14.76 -17.26 3.24
CA PRO A 6 13.91 -17.55 2.09
C PRO A 6 12.41 -17.56 2.42
N ALA A 7 12.01 -18.12 3.56
CA ALA A 7 10.60 -18.16 3.96
C ALA A 7 10.03 -16.75 4.22
N LEU A 8 10.79 -15.89 4.90
CA LEU A 8 10.41 -14.49 5.14
C LEU A 8 10.35 -13.70 3.83
N ALA A 9 11.34 -13.86 2.95
CA ALA A 9 11.39 -13.20 1.65
C ALA A 9 10.22 -13.61 0.75
N PHE A 10 9.88 -14.91 0.72
CA PHE A 10 8.74 -15.42 -0.03
C PHE A 10 7.41 -14.86 0.51
N ALA A 11 7.21 -14.85 1.82
CA ALA A 11 6.01 -14.27 2.43
C ALA A 11 5.91 -12.76 2.16
N ALA A 12 7.02 -12.02 2.25
CA ALA A 12 7.07 -10.59 1.97
C ALA A 12 6.78 -10.27 0.49
N ALA A 13 7.25 -11.12 -0.43
CA ALA A 13 6.91 -11.03 -1.85
C ALA A 13 5.40 -11.20 -2.08
N ILE A 14 4.78 -12.26 -1.53
CA ILE A 14 3.33 -12.47 -1.65
C ILE A 14 2.56 -11.26 -1.10
N GLY A 15 2.90 -10.81 0.10
CA GLY A 15 2.25 -9.66 0.72
C GLY A 15 2.41 -8.37 -0.08
N SER A 16 3.60 -8.11 -0.64
CA SER A 16 3.84 -6.98 -1.55
C SER A 16 3.01 -7.08 -2.82
N GLY A 17 2.87 -8.29 -3.39
CA GLY A 17 2.05 -8.54 -4.57
C GLY A 17 0.56 -8.31 -4.35
N LEU A 18 0.02 -8.77 -3.21
CA LEU A 18 -1.37 -8.49 -2.81
C LEU A 18 -1.63 -6.98 -2.71
N MET A 19 -0.70 -6.25 -2.09
CA MET A 19 -0.80 -4.79 -1.98
C MET A 19 -0.64 -4.07 -3.31
N ALA A 20 0.26 -4.54 -4.18
CA ALA A 20 0.41 -4.03 -5.53
C ALA A 20 -0.89 -4.16 -6.32
N GLY A 21 -1.52 -5.33 -6.28
CA GLY A 21 -2.82 -5.55 -6.93
C GLY A 21 -3.92 -4.63 -6.39
N LEU A 22 -4.00 -4.50 -5.06
CA LEU A 22 -4.96 -3.61 -4.41
C LEU A 22 -4.75 -2.14 -4.82
N PHE A 23 -3.54 -1.60 -4.73
CA PHE A 23 -3.32 -0.20 -5.11
C PHE A 23 -3.50 0.02 -6.61
N PHE A 24 -3.03 -0.93 -7.43
CA PHE A 24 -3.18 -0.87 -8.87
C PHE A 24 -4.64 -0.72 -9.28
N ILE A 25 -5.54 -1.56 -8.78
CA ILE A 25 -6.97 -1.51 -9.15
C ILE A 25 -7.62 -0.17 -8.77
N PHE A 26 -7.22 0.42 -7.64
CA PHE A 26 -7.67 1.76 -7.24
C PHE A 26 -7.24 2.85 -8.22
N SER A 27 -5.99 2.78 -8.68
CA SER A 27 -5.43 3.71 -9.64
C SER A 27 -6.02 3.57 -11.05
N VAL A 28 -6.27 2.34 -11.52
CA VAL A 28 -6.66 2.12 -12.92
C VAL A 28 -8.16 2.17 -13.17
N CYS A 29 -9.01 1.81 -12.20
CA CYS A 29 -10.45 1.80 -12.47
C CYS A 29 -11.35 2.22 -11.31
N ILE A 30 -11.07 1.89 -10.04
CA ILE A 30 -12.05 2.18 -8.95
C ILE A 30 -12.26 3.67 -8.80
N MET A 31 -11.19 4.46 -8.67
CA MET A 31 -11.33 5.92 -8.49
C MET A 31 -11.95 6.59 -9.72
N GLN A 32 -11.69 6.07 -10.93
CA GLN A 32 -12.34 6.54 -12.15
C GLN A 32 -13.82 6.15 -12.24
N ALA A 33 -14.20 4.99 -11.70
CA ALA A 33 -15.60 4.58 -11.64
C ALA A 33 -16.36 5.47 -10.64
N LEU A 34 -15.77 5.72 -9.46
CA LEU A 34 -16.36 6.60 -8.45
C LEU A 34 -16.48 8.05 -8.92
N SER A 35 -15.52 8.55 -9.72
CA SER A 35 -15.59 9.92 -10.25
C SER A 35 -16.69 10.13 -11.30
N ARG A 36 -17.23 9.05 -11.88
CA ARG A 36 -18.34 9.09 -12.84
C ARG A 36 -19.72 9.05 -12.19
N LEU A 37 -19.79 8.75 -10.89
CA LEU A 37 -21.02 8.81 -10.12
C LEU A 37 -21.32 10.26 -9.73
N PRO A 38 -22.59 10.59 -9.39
CA PRO A 38 -22.88 11.82 -8.67
C PRO A 38 -21.94 11.96 -7.45
N PRO A 39 -21.32 13.13 -7.20
CA PRO A 39 -20.27 13.28 -6.19
C PRO A 39 -20.64 12.70 -4.82
N GLU A 40 -21.86 12.95 -4.36
CA GLU A 40 -22.37 12.41 -3.09
C GLU A 40 -22.32 10.88 -3.02
N GLN A 41 -22.62 10.19 -4.13
CA GLN A 41 -22.58 8.72 -4.21
C GLN A 41 -21.13 8.21 -4.25
N GLY A 42 -20.26 8.89 -5.00
CA GLY A 42 -18.83 8.57 -5.05
C GLY A 42 -18.16 8.70 -3.68
N ILE A 43 -18.46 9.79 -2.96
CA ILE A 43 -17.99 10.06 -1.60
C ILE A 43 -18.52 9.00 -0.63
N ALA A 44 -19.83 8.72 -0.66
CA ALA A 44 -20.44 7.73 0.21
C ALA A 44 -19.82 6.33 0.00
N ALA A 45 -19.61 5.92 -1.26
CA ALA A 45 -18.96 4.67 -1.59
C ALA A 45 -17.50 4.63 -1.11
N MET A 46 -16.73 5.70 -1.33
CA MET A 46 -15.34 5.77 -0.88
C MET A 46 -15.23 5.71 0.65
N ASN A 47 -16.09 6.42 1.37
CA ASN A 47 -16.14 6.36 2.84
C ASN A 47 -16.51 4.95 3.33
N ALA A 48 -17.48 4.30 2.70
CA ALA A 48 -17.83 2.92 3.02
C ALA A 48 -16.64 1.96 2.81
N ILE A 49 -15.92 2.11 1.70
CA ILE A 49 -14.72 1.31 1.42
C ILE A 49 -13.62 1.56 2.47
N ASN A 50 -13.37 2.82 2.84
CA ASN A 50 -12.38 3.20 3.85
C ASN A 50 -12.65 2.59 5.24
N VAL A 51 -13.93 2.33 5.56
CA VAL A 51 -14.32 1.61 6.78
C VAL A 51 -14.16 0.11 6.61
N VAL A 52 -14.69 -0.47 5.52
CA VAL A 52 -14.71 -1.93 5.30
C VAL A 52 -13.31 -2.53 5.13
N ILE A 53 -12.38 -1.76 4.53
CA ILE A 53 -11.00 -2.23 4.31
C ILE A 53 -10.22 -2.43 5.62
N GLN A 54 -10.64 -1.81 6.74
CA GLN A 54 -9.99 -1.94 8.04
C GLN A 54 -10.39 -3.24 8.75
N ASN A 55 -10.07 -4.37 8.13
CA ASN A 55 -10.34 -5.70 8.65
C ASN A 55 -9.04 -6.48 8.91
N PRO A 56 -9.08 -7.56 9.72
CA PRO A 56 -7.89 -8.32 10.10
C PRO A 56 -7.11 -8.90 8.92
N ILE A 57 -7.78 -9.29 7.83
CA ILE A 57 -7.13 -9.90 6.66
C ILE A 57 -6.28 -8.85 5.94
N PHE A 58 -6.87 -7.67 5.66
CA PHE A 58 -6.14 -6.55 5.09
C PHE A 58 -4.99 -6.10 6.00
N LEU A 59 -5.24 -5.92 7.30
CA LEU A 59 -4.20 -5.49 8.24
C LEU A 59 -3.07 -6.51 8.34
N SER A 60 -3.37 -7.80 8.29
CA SER A 60 -2.35 -8.86 8.26
C SER A 60 -1.50 -8.78 7.01
N ALA A 61 -2.10 -8.58 5.82
CA ALA A 61 -1.34 -8.42 4.59
C ALA A 61 -0.53 -7.11 4.59
N PHE A 62 -1.12 -5.99 4.99
CA PHE A 62 -0.51 -4.66 4.95
C PHE A 62 0.58 -4.50 6.02
N MET A 63 0.23 -4.64 7.30
CA MET A 63 1.18 -4.47 8.40
C MET A 63 2.13 -5.67 8.50
N GLY A 64 1.65 -6.89 8.25
CA GLY A 64 2.51 -8.08 8.26
C GLY A 64 3.63 -7.98 7.23
N THR A 65 3.35 -7.47 6.02
CA THR A 65 4.41 -7.25 5.01
C THR A 65 5.40 -6.18 5.45
N ALA A 66 4.94 -5.10 6.10
CA ALA A 66 5.85 -4.10 6.66
C ALA A 66 6.77 -4.70 7.72
N LEU A 67 6.23 -5.52 8.64
CA LEU A 67 7.02 -6.20 9.67
C LEU A 67 8.02 -7.19 9.08
N LEU A 68 7.63 -7.95 8.05
CA LEU A 68 8.55 -8.82 7.30
C LEU A 68 9.66 -8.00 6.64
N GLY A 69 9.32 -6.87 6.02
CA GLY A 69 10.29 -5.94 5.44
C GLY A 69 11.29 -5.41 6.47
N LEU A 70 10.81 -4.98 7.64
CA LEU A 70 11.67 -4.55 8.75
C LEU A 70 12.59 -5.68 9.25
N ALA A 71 12.06 -6.90 9.39
CA ALA A 71 12.85 -8.07 9.76
C ALA A 71 13.96 -8.35 8.73
N LEU A 72 13.64 -8.29 7.44
CA LEU A 72 14.61 -8.49 6.35
C LEU A 72 15.68 -7.40 6.30
N ILE A 73 15.34 -6.15 6.63
CA ILE A 73 16.32 -5.07 6.81
C ILE A 73 17.30 -5.42 7.94
N VAL A 74 16.79 -5.79 9.12
CA VAL A 74 17.64 -6.14 10.27
C VAL A 74 18.52 -7.35 9.96
N VAL A 75 17.95 -8.39 9.37
CA VAL A 75 18.65 -9.62 8.98
C VAL A 75 19.83 -9.33 8.06
N ALA A 76 19.70 -8.40 7.10
CA ALA A 76 20.78 -8.07 6.17
C ALA A 76 22.07 -7.56 6.84
N PHE A 77 21.96 -6.97 8.04
CA PHE A 77 23.13 -6.51 8.82
C PHE A 77 23.75 -7.59 9.70
N ILE A 78 23.04 -8.67 10.01
CA ILE A 78 23.49 -9.74 10.91
C ILE A 78 23.74 -11.08 10.19
N SER A 79 23.30 -11.22 8.93
CA SER A 79 23.53 -12.41 8.10
C SER A 79 24.32 -12.09 6.82
N GLY A 80 24.98 -13.12 6.28
CA GLY A 80 25.57 -13.11 4.94
C GLY A 80 24.54 -13.41 3.84
N GLY A 81 25.02 -13.56 2.61
CA GLY A 81 24.21 -13.95 1.44
C GLY A 81 24.19 -12.88 0.35
N GLU A 82 24.22 -13.32 -0.90
CA GLU A 82 24.28 -12.44 -2.07
C GLU A 82 23.01 -11.59 -2.23
N GLY A 83 21.84 -12.14 -1.86
CA GLY A 83 20.55 -11.45 -1.95
C GLY A 83 20.24 -10.45 -0.83
N ARG A 84 21.05 -10.38 0.24
CA ARG A 84 20.66 -9.69 1.49
C ARG A 84 20.30 -8.21 1.32
N TRP A 85 21.04 -7.49 0.48
CA TRP A 85 20.81 -6.06 0.27
C TRP A 85 19.60 -5.78 -0.62
N LEU A 86 19.24 -6.71 -1.51
CA LEU A 86 18.00 -6.63 -2.28
C LEU A 86 16.79 -6.84 -1.37
N LEU A 87 16.87 -7.79 -0.44
CA LEU A 87 15.81 -8.00 0.57
C LEU A 87 15.64 -6.78 1.48
N ALA A 88 16.74 -6.20 1.98
CA ALA A 88 16.69 -4.98 2.77
C ALA A 88 16.11 -3.80 1.98
N ALA A 89 16.52 -3.62 0.72
CA ALA A 89 15.98 -2.59 -0.15
C ALA A 89 14.47 -2.77 -0.39
N GLY A 90 14.01 -4.01 -0.61
CA GLY A 90 12.57 -4.32 -0.75
C GLY A 90 11.80 -3.92 0.50
N GLY A 91 12.31 -4.29 1.68
CA GLY A 91 11.72 -3.88 2.97
C GLY A 91 11.66 -2.36 3.12
N LEU A 92 12.73 -1.65 2.78
CA LEU A 92 12.78 -0.20 2.90
C LEU A 92 11.79 0.49 1.95
N VAL A 93 11.73 0.04 0.69
CA VAL A 93 10.78 0.54 -0.31
C VAL A 93 9.34 0.31 0.16
N TYR A 94 9.03 -0.84 0.74
CA TYR A 94 7.69 -1.09 1.28
C TYR A 94 7.38 -0.16 2.46
N VAL A 95 8.25 -0.08 3.46
CA VAL A 95 8.00 0.73 4.66
C VAL A 95 7.84 2.21 4.31
N VAL A 96 8.69 2.75 3.44
CA VAL A 96 8.64 4.16 3.07
C VAL A 96 7.56 4.43 2.02
N GLY A 97 7.53 3.67 0.94
CA GLY A 97 6.67 3.96 -0.21
C GLY A 97 5.23 3.45 -0.08
N VAL A 98 4.97 2.47 0.80
CA VAL A 98 3.64 1.91 1.03
C VAL A 98 3.09 2.33 2.38
N LEU A 99 3.77 1.97 3.47
CA LEU A 99 3.26 2.21 4.82
C LEU A 99 3.27 3.69 5.18
N LEU A 100 4.44 4.35 5.07
CA LEU A 100 4.57 5.76 5.45
C LEU A 100 3.72 6.66 4.54
N VAL A 101 3.70 6.43 3.22
CA VAL A 101 2.82 7.18 2.30
C VAL A 101 1.34 7.04 2.70
N THR A 102 0.91 5.83 3.10
CA THR A 102 -0.46 5.61 3.55
C THR A 102 -0.78 6.43 4.81
N ILE A 103 0.09 6.38 5.82
CA ILE A 103 -0.11 7.07 7.10
C ILE A 103 -0.06 8.60 6.93
N VAL A 104 0.84 9.12 6.11
CA VAL A 104 1.11 10.56 6.00
C VAL A 104 0.16 11.25 5.03
N PHE A 105 -0.26 10.58 3.95
CA PHE A 105 -1.06 11.22 2.89
C PHE A 105 -2.46 10.62 2.78
N ASN A 106 -2.58 9.31 2.57
CA ASN A 106 -3.88 8.71 2.23
C ASN A 106 -4.84 8.65 3.43
N VAL A 107 -4.37 8.29 4.62
CA VAL A 107 -5.21 8.24 5.83
C VAL A 107 -5.75 9.64 6.18
N PRO A 108 -4.93 10.72 6.25
CA PRO A 108 -5.45 12.06 6.50
C PRO A 108 -6.46 12.54 5.46
N MET A 109 -6.27 12.19 4.18
CA MET A 109 -7.23 12.51 3.12
C MET A 109 -8.56 11.76 3.32
N ASN A 110 -8.50 10.47 3.66
CA ASN A 110 -9.67 9.66 3.96
C ASN A 110 -10.44 10.23 5.16
N ASP A 111 -9.74 10.59 6.24
CA ASP A 111 -10.35 11.15 7.44
C ASP A 111 -10.98 12.53 7.17
N ALA A 112 -10.30 13.37 6.37
CA ALA A 112 -10.85 14.66 5.95
C ALA A 112 -12.12 14.51 5.10
N LEU A 113 -12.17 13.51 4.20
CA LEU A 113 -13.35 13.21 3.41
C LEU A 113 -14.51 12.71 4.28
N ALA A 114 -14.21 11.87 5.28
CA ALA A 114 -15.20 11.37 6.22
C ALA A 114 -15.77 12.46 7.15
N ALA A 115 -14.96 13.45 7.49
CA ALA A 115 -15.34 14.57 8.36
C ALA A 115 -16.04 15.72 7.63
N ALA A 116 -16.01 15.75 6.30
CA ALA A 116 -16.61 16.83 5.51
C ALA A 116 -18.13 16.87 5.66
N ALA A 117 -18.69 18.07 5.88
CA ALA A 117 -20.13 18.26 5.95
C ALA A 117 -20.80 17.88 4.62
N PRO A 118 -21.89 17.10 4.63
CA PRO A 118 -22.61 16.73 3.41
C PRO A 118 -23.03 17.95 2.57
N GLY A 119 -23.07 17.78 1.25
CA GLY A 119 -23.42 18.83 0.30
C GLY A 119 -22.20 19.47 -0.37
N GLN A 120 -22.23 20.79 -0.54
CA GLN A 120 -21.25 21.51 -1.37
C GLN A 120 -19.82 21.35 -0.88
N ALA A 121 -19.57 21.46 0.44
CA ALA A 121 -18.22 21.37 1.00
C ALA A 121 -17.53 20.02 0.72
N ALA A 122 -18.25 18.91 0.92
CA ALA A 122 -17.74 17.58 0.59
C ALA A 122 -17.53 17.39 -0.92
N THR A 123 -18.41 17.97 -1.74
CA THR A 123 -18.32 17.92 -3.20
C THR A 123 -17.11 18.68 -3.73
N ASP A 124 -16.82 19.87 -3.18
CA ASP A 124 -15.66 20.68 -3.54
C ASP A 124 -14.35 19.99 -3.14
N LEU A 125 -14.30 19.39 -1.95
CA LEU A 125 -13.15 18.58 -1.52
C LEU A 125 -12.92 17.38 -2.44
N TRP A 126 -14.01 16.67 -2.79
CA TRP A 126 -13.96 15.50 -3.66
C TRP A 126 -13.42 15.82 -5.05
N LEU A 127 -14.03 16.80 -5.72
CA LEU A 127 -13.71 17.17 -7.11
C LEU A 127 -12.41 17.98 -7.22
N GLY A 128 -12.17 18.89 -6.28
CA GLY A 128 -11.05 19.83 -6.35
C GLY A 128 -9.71 19.26 -5.90
N ARG A 129 -9.73 18.23 -5.05
CA ARG A 129 -8.49 17.70 -4.46
C ARG A 129 -8.46 16.19 -4.34
N TYR A 130 -9.51 15.58 -3.79
CA TYR A 130 -9.47 14.16 -3.42
C TYR A 130 -9.23 13.25 -4.63
N LEU A 131 -9.99 13.42 -5.72
CA LEU A 131 -9.88 12.59 -6.92
C LEU A 131 -8.49 12.68 -7.62
N THR A 132 -7.73 13.74 -7.38
CA THR A 132 -6.41 13.93 -7.99
C THR A 132 -5.29 13.56 -7.01
N ASP A 133 -5.25 14.21 -5.85
CA ASP A 133 -4.17 14.03 -4.88
C ASP A 133 -4.15 12.62 -4.30
N TRP A 134 -5.32 12.05 -3.98
CA TRP A 134 -5.41 10.70 -3.41
C TRP A 134 -4.90 9.67 -4.42
N VAL A 135 -5.28 9.81 -5.69
CA VAL A 135 -4.87 8.92 -6.79
C VAL A 135 -3.37 9.06 -7.05
N TRP A 136 -2.82 10.27 -7.01
CA TRP A 136 -1.38 10.50 -7.13
C TRP A 136 -0.59 9.73 -6.08
N TRP A 137 -0.94 9.87 -4.80
CA TRP A 137 -0.28 9.12 -3.73
C TRP A 137 -0.56 7.62 -3.81
N ASN A 138 -1.70 7.21 -4.34
CA ASN A 138 -1.97 5.81 -4.61
C ASN A 138 -1.09 5.23 -5.73
N HIS A 139 -0.71 6.01 -6.74
CA HIS A 139 0.28 5.60 -7.73
C HIS A 139 1.65 5.37 -7.08
N VAL A 140 2.07 6.26 -6.17
CA VAL A 140 3.32 6.06 -5.41
C VAL A 140 3.30 4.72 -4.67
N ARG A 141 2.20 4.40 -3.98
CA ARG A 141 2.05 3.11 -3.29
C ARG A 141 2.03 1.92 -4.25
N THR A 142 1.41 2.08 -5.42
CA THR A 142 1.42 1.05 -6.48
C THR A 142 2.83 0.75 -6.95
N PHE A 143 3.60 1.77 -7.35
CA PHE A 143 4.97 1.57 -7.83
C PHE A 143 5.91 1.09 -6.73
N ALA A 144 5.75 1.59 -5.50
CA ALA A 144 6.54 1.12 -4.36
C ALA A 144 6.27 -0.35 -4.03
N SER A 145 5.02 -0.79 -4.01
CA SER A 145 4.68 -2.19 -3.74
C SER A 145 5.15 -3.13 -4.87
N ILE A 146 5.06 -2.71 -6.14
CA ILE A 146 5.65 -3.46 -7.27
C ILE A 146 7.18 -3.54 -7.15
N GLY A 147 7.84 -2.42 -6.83
CA GLY A 147 9.29 -2.37 -6.64
C GLY A 147 9.74 -3.27 -5.49
N SER A 148 9.04 -3.22 -4.36
CA SER A 148 9.24 -4.10 -3.20
C SER A 148 9.10 -5.58 -3.58
N LEU A 149 8.02 -5.94 -4.30
CA LEU A 149 7.81 -7.29 -4.82
C LEU A 149 8.99 -7.76 -5.67
N ALA A 150 9.43 -6.95 -6.64
CA ALA A 150 10.53 -7.29 -7.54
C ALA A 150 11.85 -7.48 -6.76
N LEU A 151 12.14 -6.60 -5.80
CA LEU A 151 13.32 -6.68 -4.95
C LEU A 151 13.31 -7.95 -4.08
N PHE A 152 12.16 -8.31 -3.50
CA PHE A 152 12.03 -9.53 -2.72
C PHE A 152 12.21 -10.79 -3.58
N ILE A 153 11.64 -10.84 -4.79
CA ILE A 153 11.84 -11.97 -5.72
C ILE A 153 13.32 -12.09 -6.12
N LEU A 154 13.96 -10.97 -6.47
CA LEU A 154 15.38 -10.97 -6.87
C LEU A 154 16.29 -11.34 -5.71
N GLY A 155 15.98 -10.89 -4.49
CA GLY A 155 16.70 -11.28 -3.28
C GLY A 155 16.52 -12.75 -2.96
N PHE A 156 15.29 -13.27 -3.01
CA PHE A 156 14.95 -14.67 -2.80
C PHE A 156 15.64 -15.61 -3.81
N ALA A 157 15.75 -15.20 -5.08
CA ALA A 157 16.50 -15.97 -6.09
C ALA A 157 18.02 -16.07 -5.80
N ARG A 158 18.50 -15.34 -4.78
CA ARG A 158 19.90 -15.24 -4.35
C ARG A 158 20.08 -15.54 -2.85
N THR A 159 19.07 -16.16 -2.21
CA THR A 159 19.15 -16.67 -0.83
C THR A 159 19.57 -18.12 -0.75
#